data_AF-A0A2N1KIX5-F1
#
_entry.id   AF-A0A2N1KIX5-F1
#
_cell.length_a   1.000
_cell.length_b   1.000
_cell.length_c   1.000
_cell.angle_alpha   90.00
_cell.angle_beta   90.00
_cell.angle_gamma   90.00
#
_symmetry.space_group_name_H-M   'P 1'
#
loop_
_entity.id
_entity.type
_entity.pdbx_description
1 polymer ?
#
loop_
_entity_poly.entity_id
_entity_poly.type
_entity_poly.pdbx_seq_one_letter_code
_entity_poly.pdbx_strand_id
1 'polypeptide(L)'
;MLGTSFQVQATQNQNLAYVKVKTGKVTVTSMKDPGQYLVLEKNEQVKLDIQTNQLTKQILTSNLHRHHSTSILNDNQNFEFTPVTEVLNRLQHTYHTKIEFNEHNLQGCTFTGDLNGIPFAEKIRLICSAVEASYEKQGDTIYVTGHSCNP
;
A
#
# COMPACT_ATOMS: atom_id res chain seq x y z
N MET A 1 24.84 -1.30 16.36
CA MET A 1 25.23 -0.93 14.98
C MET A 1 24.08 -1.32 14.05
N LEU A 2 23.62 -0.42 13.18
CA LEU A 2 22.55 -0.70 12.21
C LEU A 2 23.21 -1.21 10.91
N GLY A 3 23.15 -2.52 10.66
CA GLY A 3 23.72 -3.15 9.48
C GLY A 3 22.77 -3.15 8.27
N THR A 4 23.34 -3.17 7.07
CA THR A 4 22.60 -3.29 5.81
C THR A 4 22.45 -4.77 5.44
N SER A 5 21.23 -5.20 5.10
CA SER A 5 20.93 -6.56 4.63
C SER A 5 20.20 -6.46 3.30
N PHE A 6 20.74 -7.11 2.28
CA PHE A 6 20.20 -7.11 0.93
C PHE A 6 20.46 -8.45 0.24
N GLN A 7 19.69 -8.73 -0.80
CA GLN A 7 19.79 -9.93 -1.63
C GLN A 7 20.11 -9.52 -3.07
N VAL A 8 21.08 -10.18 -3.68
CA VAL A 8 21.42 -10.04 -5.10
C VAL A 8 21.14 -11.36 -5.79
N GLN A 9 20.51 -11.32 -6.96
CA GLN A 9 20.38 -12.48 -7.84
C GLN A 9 20.76 -12.10 -9.26
N ALA A 10 21.75 -12.82 -9.79
CA ALA A 10 22.23 -12.71 -11.16
C ALA A 10 22.70 -14.10 -11.60
N THR A 11 21.80 -14.89 -12.17
CA THR A 11 22.08 -16.26 -12.58
C THR A 11 22.47 -16.29 -14.05
N GLN A 12 23.46 -17.10 -14.41
CA GLN A 12 23.80 -17.37 -15.81
C GLN A 12 22.56 -17.93 -16.54
N ASN A 13 22.30 -17.45 -17.75
CA ASN A 13 21.12 -17.76 -18.58
C ASN A 13 19.77 -17.15 -18.13
N GLN A 14 19.75 -16.20 -17.18
CA GLN A 14 18.57 -15.36 -16.93
C GLN A 14 18.76 -13.99 -17.56
N ASN A 15 17.72 -13.47 -18.23
CA ASN A 15 17.74 -12.12 -18.82
C ASN A 15 17.50 -11.00 -17.79
N LEU A 16 17.25 -11.35 -16.54
CA LEU A 16 16.88 -10.41 -15.49
C LEU A 16 17.71 -10.64 -14.23
N ALA A 17 18.46 -9.61 -13.83
CA ALA A 17 19.15 -9.57 -12.54
C ALA A 17 18.40 -8.63 -11.58
N TYR A 18 18.55 -8.82 -10.27
CA TYR A 18 17.94 -7.93 -9.30
C TYR A 18 18.71 -7.76 -7.99
N VAL A 19 18.44 -6.66 -7.30
CA VAL A 19 18.87 -6.40 -5.92
C VAL A 19 17.66 -6.02 -5.08
N LYS A 20 17.47 -6.64 -3.90
CA LYS A 20 16.39 -6.37 -2.94
C LYS A 20 16.96 -5.96 -1.59
N VAL A 21 16.42 -4.95 -0.93
CA VAL A 21 16.91 -4.48 0.37
C VAL A 21 15.97 -4.90 1.49
N LYS A 22 16.49 -5.63 2.48
CA LYS A 22 15.79 -6.04 3.70
C LYS A 22 15.98 -5.04 4.83
N THR A 23 17.18 -4.50 5.02
CA THR A 23 17.51 -3.45 6.01
C THR A 23 18.60 -2.52 5.48
N GLY A 24 18.60 -1.26 5.93
CA GLY A 24 19.62 -0.26 5.56
C GLY A 24 19.37 0.44 4.22
N LYS A 25 20.42 1.04 3.65
CA LYS A 25 20.41 1.71 2.34
C LYS A 25 21.50 1.12 1.45
N VAL A 26 21.20 0.92 0.17
CA VAL A 26 22.12 0.35 -0.85
C VAL A 26 22.13 1.26 -2.07
N THR A 27 23.30 1.61 -2.58
CA THR A 27 23.45 2.31 -3.87
C THR A 27 23.84 1.31 -4.94
N VAL A 28 23.12 1.33 -6.07
CA VAL A 28 23.37 0.50 -7.26
C VAL A 28 23.78 1.42 -8.41
N THR A 29 24.88 1.09 -9.07
CA THR A 29 25.43 1.89 -10.18
C THR A 29 25.66 1.02 -11.40
N SER A 30 25.37 1.55 -12.59
CA SER A 30 25.72 0.89 -13.85
C SER A 30 27.20 1.05 -14.15
N MET A 31 27.89 -0.04 -14.50
CA MET A 31 29.29 0.05 -14.94
C MET A 31 29.44 0.72 -16.32
N LYS A 32 28.37 0.69 -17.14
CA LYS A 32 28.36 1.31 -18.48
C LYS A 32 28.04 2.81 -18.43
N ASP A 33 27.34 3.25 -17.40
CA ASP A 33 27.01 4.66 -17.15
C ASP A 33 27.17 4.96 -15.66
N PRO A 34 28.39 5.33 -15.21
CA PRO A 34 28.67 5.63 -13.82
C PRO A 34 27.88 6.83 -13.27
N GLY A 35 27.32 7.68 -14.15
CA GLY A 35 26.45 8.79 -13.77
C GLY A 35 25.05 8.34 -13.35
N GLN A 36 24.64 7.14 -13.76
CA GLN A 36 23.36 6.55 -13.42
C GLN A 36 23.48 5.67 -12.16
N TYR A 37 23.09 6.24 -11.02
CA TYR A 37 23.00 5.53 -9.75
C TYR A 37 21.57 5.54 -9.19
N LEU A 38 21.23 4.49 -8.46
CA LEU A 38 19.95 4.30 -7.79
C LEU A 38 20.18 3.98 -6.33
N VAL A 39 19.56 4.74 -5.44
CA VAL A 39 19.55 4.43 -4.01
C VAL A 39 18.31 3.59 -3.70
N LEU A 40 18.51 2.48 -3.01
CA LEU A 40 17.50 1.56 -2.53
C LEU A 40 17.45 1.61 -1.00
N GLU A 41 16.24 1.68 -0.47
CA GLU A 41 15.92 1.60 0.96
C GLU A 41 15.18 0.30 1.25
N LYS A 42 14.85 0.06 2.53
CA LYS A 42 14.12 -1.14 2.96
C LYS A 42 12.86 -1.37 2.12
N ASN A 43 12.64 -2.62 1.75
CA ASN A 43 11.53 -3.08 0.89
C ASN A 43 11.57 -2.49 -0.52
N GLU A 44 12.71 -1.98 -0.98
CA GLU A 44 12.91 -1.62 -2.38
C GLU A 44 13.73 -2.67 -3.12
N GLN A 45 13.49 -2.75 -4.42
CA GLN A 45 14.18 -3.58 -5.38
C GLN A 45 14.56 -2.76 -6.61
N VAL A 46 15.68 -3.13 -7.25
CA VAL A 46 15.94 -2.78 -8.65
C VAL A 46 16.04 -4.05 -9.49
N LYS A 47 15.53 -4.02 -10.71
CA LYS A 47 15.71 -5.05 -11.73
C LYS A 47 16.57 -4.48 -12.85
N LEU A 48 17.53 -5.27 -13.32
CA LEU A 48 18.30 -5.01 -14.53
C LEU A 48 17.85 -6.00 -15.59
N ASP A 49 17.30 -5.50 -16.68
CA ASP A 49 17.15 -6.28 -17.90
C ASP A 49 18.51 -6.30 -18.61
N ILE A 50 19.11 -7.49 -18.76
CA ILE A 50 20.47 -7.67 -19.27
C ILE A 50 20.54 -7.42 -20.78
N GLN A 51 19.44 -7.63 -21.51
CA GLN A 51 19.38 -7.45 -22.96
C GLN A 51 19.33 -5.96 -23.33
N THR A 52 18.50 -5.20 -22.61
CA THR A 52 18.28 -3.76 -22.85
C THR A 52 19.16 -2.86 -21.98
N ASN A 53 19.83 -3.43 -20.98
CA ASN A 53 20.59 -2.72 -19.95
C ASN A 53 19.72 -1.71 -19.16
N GLN A 54 18.41 -1.94 -19.09
CA GLN A 54 17.47 -1.04 -18.41
C GLN A 54 17.36 -1.38 -16.92
N LEU A 55 17.55 -0.37 -16.07
CA LEU A 55 17.31 -0.46 -14.64
C LEU A 55 15.90 0.01 -14.29
N THR A 56 15.13 -0.83 -13.61
CA THR A 56 13.78 -0.51 -13.14
C THR A 56 13.71 -0.64 -11.63
N LYS A 57 13.53 0.48 -10.93
CA LYS A 57 13.30 0.50 -9.48
C LYS A 57 11.84 0.16 -9.17
N GLN A 58 11.63 -0.66 -8.14
CA GLN A 58 10.33 -1.14 -7.70
C GLN A 58 10.30 -1.22 -6.17
N ILE A 59 9.21 -0.76 -5.55
CA ILE A 59 8.96 -1.03 -4.12
C ILE A 59 8.31 -2.42 -4.01
N LEU A 60 8.92 -3.29 -3.22
CA LEU A 60 8.40 -4.59 -2.83
C LEU A 60 7.35 -4.41 -1.73
N THR A 61 6.21 -3.86 -2.11
CA THR A 61 5.00 -4.05 -1.34
C THR A 61 4.62 -5.53 -1.47
N SER A 62 4.52 -6.26 -0.36
CA SER A 62 3.61 -7.42 -0.31
C SER A 62 2.31 -6.93 -0.94
N ASN A 63 1.92 -7.52 -2.07
CA ASN A 63 0.87 -7.02 -2.95
C ASN A 63 -0.21 -6.25 -2.18
N LEU A 64 -0.38 -4.97 -2.50
CA LEU A 64 -1.64 -4.24 -2.59
C LEU A 64 -1.28 -2.75 -2.83
N HIS A 65 -1.46 -2.35 -4.09
CA HIS A 65 -1.67 -0.99 -4.57
C HIS A 65 -0.64 0.09 -4.18
N ARG A 66 0.26 0.31 -5.14
CA ARG A 66 0.77 1.63 -5.54
C ARG A 66 -0.33 2.69 -5.42
N HIS A 67 -0.24 3.58 -4.43
CA HIS A 67 -0.46 5.02 -4.52
C HIS A 67 -0.12 5.65 -3.16
N HIS A 68 0.77 6.63 -3.19
CA HIS A 68 1.04 7.64 -2.16
C HIS A 68 1.24 7.15 -0.70
N SER A 69 2.49 7.11 -0.25
CA SER A 69 2.79 7.12 1.19
C SER A 69 4.09 7.86 1.49
N THR A 70 4.20 9.09 0.98
CA THR A 70 4.86 10.12 1.77
C THR A 70 3.76 10.75 2.62
N SER A 71 3.88 10.64 3.96
CA SER A 71 3.04 11.24 5.03
C SER A 71 1.73 10.55 5.48
N ILE A 72 1.72 9.23 5.77
CA ILE A 72 0.72 8.57 6.66
C ILE A 72 1.43 7.90 7.85
N LEU A 73 2.42 8.58 8.45
CA LEU A 73 3.19 7.97 9.55
C LEU A 73 2.58 8.24 10.94
N ASN A 74 1.53 9.06 11.07
CA ASN A 74 1.00 9.49 12.37
C ASN A 74 -0.55 9.44 12.53
N ASP A 75 -1.31 8.90 11.56
CA ASP A 75 -2.76 8.72 11.77
C ASP A 75 -2.98 7.37 12.47
N ASN A 76 -3.30 7.38 13.77
CA ASN A 76 -3.63 6.17 14.49
C ASN A 76 -4.95 5.61 13.94
N GLN A 77 -4.88 4.47 13.25
CA GLN A 77 -6.05 3.83 12.64
C GLN A 77 -6.61 2.69 13.50
N ASN A 78 -6.57 2.90 14.82
CA ASN A 78 -7.26 2.05 15.78
C ASN A 78 -8.65 2.65 16.08
N PHE A 79 -9.68 1.84 15.88
CA PHE A 79 -11.08 2.25 16.03
C PHE A 79 -11.75 1.40 17.10
N GLU A 80 -12.56 2.03 17.93
CA GLU A 80 -13.35 1.38 18.98
C GLU A 80 -14.75 1.97 18.96
N PHE A 81 -15.75 1.13 18.66
CA PHE A 81 -17.16 1.52 18.52
C PHE A 81 -17.37 2.80 17.67
N THR A 82 -16.55 2.98 16.64
CA THR A 82 -16.54 4.20 15.84
C THR A 82 -17.56 4.09 14.71
N PRO A 83 -18.40 5.11 14.45
CA PRO A 83 -19.35 5.08 13.34
C PRO A 83 -18.65 4.79 12.01
N VAL A 84 -19.17 3.85 11.22
CA VAL A 84 -18.55 3.47 9.94
C VAL A 84 -18.40 4.66 9.00
N THR A 85 -19.36 5.58 9.00
CA THR A 85 -19.30 6.81 8.20
C THR A 85 -18.08 7.67 8.58
N GLU A 86 -17.74 7.77 9.87
CA GLU A 86 -16.53 8.46 10.34
C GLU A 86 -15.26 7.73 9.89
N VAL A 87 -15.23 6.39 10.01
CA VAL A 87 -14.08 5.58 9.57
C VAL A 87 -13.83 5.74 8.08
N LEU A 88 -14.87 5.67 7.25
CA LEU A 88 -14.77 5.86 5.80
C LEU A 88 -14.31 7.28 5.45
N ASN A 89 -14.83 8.30 6.12
CA ASN A 89 -14.38 9.69 5.93
C ASN A 89 -12.90 9.87 6.29
N ARG A 90 -12.44 9.31 7.43
CA ARG A 90 -11.03 9.36 7.80
C ARG A 90 -10.14 8.68 6.75
N LEU A 91 -10.56 7.52 6.23
CA LEU A 91 -9.84 6.85 5.15
C LEU A 91 -9.82 7.68 3.85
N GLN A 92 -10.92 8.31 3.47
CA GLN A 92 -10.98 9.21 2.32
C GLN A 92 -9.96 10.35 2.45
N HIS A 93 -9.90 11.02 3.61
CA HIS A 93 -8.95 12.10 3.86
C HIS A 93 -7.50 11.62 3.87
N THR A 94 -7.22 10.53 4.58
CA THR A 94 -5.86 10.00 4.75
C THR A 94 -5.29 9.49 3.43
N TYR A 95 -6.10 8.85 2.59
CA TYR A 95 -5.65 8.25 1.33
C TYR A 95 -5.96 9.08 0.07
N HIS A 96 -6.56 10.27 0.23
CA HIS A 96 -6.95 11.14 -0.88
C HIS A 96 -7.73 10.39 -1.98
N THR A 97 -8.56 9.42 -1.57
CA THR A 97 -9.35 8.56 -2.45
C THR A 97 -10.82 8.83 -2.22
N LYS A 98 -11.59 8.99 -3.29
CA LYS A 98 -13.01 9.30 -3.20
C LYS A 98 -13.80 8.07 -2.75
N ILE A 99 -14.57 8.20 -1.67
CA ILE A 99 -15.45 7.15 -1.14
C ILE A 99 -16.87 7.70 -1.08
N GLU A 100 -17.76 7.12 -1.88
CA GLU A 100 -19.16 7.48 -1.99
C GLU A 100 -20.02 6.45 -1.26
N PHE A 101 -20.90 6.92 -0.37
CA PHE A 101 -21.83 6.10 0.39
C PHE A 101 -23.06 6.91 0.83
N ASN A 102 -24.16 6.23 1.09
CA ASN A 102 -25.35 6.85 1.69
C ASN A 102 -25.27 6.71 3.22
N GLU A 103 -25.13 7.84 3.93
CA GLU A 103 -25.04 7.86 5.40
C GLU A 103 -26.22 7.18 6.09
N HIS A 104 -27.44 7.34 5.54
CA HIS A 104 -28.64 6.73 6.10
C HIS A 104 -28.58 5.20 6.05
N ASN A 105 -27.99 4.66 4.98
CA ASN A 105 -27.84 3.22 4.79
C ASN A 105 -26.75 2.61 5.69
N LEU A 106 -25.90 3.42 6.34
CA LEU A 106 -24.86 2.94 7.26
C LEU A 106 -25.11 3.43 8.70
N GLN A 107 -26.30 3.97 8.95
CA GLN A 107 -26.69 4.48 10.25
C GLN A 107 -26.65 3.35 11.29
N GLY A 108 -26.13 3.67 12.48
CA GLY A 108 -26.01 2.73 13.60
C GLY A 108 -24.88 1.70 13.46
N CYS A 109 -24.23 1.62 12.30
CA CYS A 109 -23.08 0.73 12.10
C CYS A 109 -21.81 1.30 12.74
N THR A 110 -21.14 0.48 13.55
CA THR A 110 -19.87 0.81 14.18
C THR A 110 -18.79 -0.18 13.80
N PHE A 111 -17.55 0.30 13.67
CA PHE A 111 -16.37 -0.51 13.44
C PHE A 111 -15.46 -0.51 14.68
N THR A 112 -14.97 -1.68 15.04
CA THR A 112 -13.94 -1.87 16.06
C THR A 112 -12.82 -2.71 15.44
N GLY A 113 -11.59 -2.19 15.46
CA GLY A 113 -10.45 -2.88 14.90
C GLY A 113 -9.23 -2.00 14.67
N ASP A 114 -8.06 -2.64 14.60
CA ASP A 114 -6.80 -1.99 14.25
C ASP A 114 -6.54 -2.15 12.75
N LEU A 115 -6.45 -1.03 12.04
CA LEU A 115 -6.14 -0.97 10.62
C LEU A 115 -4.69 -0.53 10.35
N ASN A 116 -3.86 -0.35 11.37
CA ASN A 116 -2.47 0.07 11.18
C ASN A 116 -1.67 -0.95 10.35
N GLY A 117 -0.88 -0.45 9.40
CA GLY A 117 -0.07 -1.31 8.51
C GLY A 117 -0.85 -2.14 7.50
N ILE A 118 -2.19 -2.11 7.52
CA ILE A 118 -3.03 -2.81 6.55
C ILE A 118 -3.11 -2.01 5.24
N PRO A 119 -2.98 -2.64 4.06
CA PRO A 119 -3.15 -1.96 2.78
C PRO A 119 -4.56 -1.39 2.60
N PHE A 120 -4.69 -0.24 1.92
CA PHE A 120 -5.96 0.49 1.79
C PHE A 120 -7.13 -0.36 1.26
N ALA A 121 -6.91 -1.15 0.20
CA ALA A 121 -7.96 -2.02 -0.33
C ALA A 121 -8.43 -3.05 0.70
N GLU A 122 -7.51 -3.58 1.51
CA GLU A 122 -7.83 -4.54 2.56
C GLU A 122 -8.55 -3.87 3.73
N LYS A 123 -8.24 -2.60 4.06
CA LYS A 123 -8.99 -1.80 5.04
C LYS A 123 -10.46 -1.69 4.65
N ILE A 124 -10.75 -1.31 3.40
CA ILE A 124 -12.11 -1.20 2.88
C ILE A 124 -12.83 -2.55 2.96
N ARG A 125 -12.14 -3.64 2.58
CA ARG A 125 -12.69 -5.00 2.68
C ARG A 125 -13.06 -5.37 4.11
N LEU A 126 -12.18 -5.10 5.08
CA LEU A 126 -12.40 -5.43 6.49
C LEU A 126 -13.55 -4.60 7.09
N ILE A 127 -13.59 -3.30 6.81
CA ILE A 127 -14.67 -2.41 7.27
C ILE A 127 -16.01 -2.91 6.73
N CYS A 128 -16.12 -3.13 5.41
CA CYS A 128 -17.36 -3.57 4.79
C CYS A 128 -17.81 -4.94 5.34
N SER A 129 -16.85 -5.85 5.55
CA SER A 129 -17.14 -7.18 6.11
C SER A 129 -17.66 -7.11 7.55
N ALA A 130 -17.16 -6.18 8.35
CA ALA A 130 -17.55 -6.03 9.76
C ALA A 130 -18.99 -5.51 9.93
N VAL A 131 -19.54 -4.83 8.93
CA VAL A 131 -20.88 -4.22 8.99
C VAL A 131 -21.82 -4.70 7.89
N GLU A 132 -21.54 -5.89 7.34
CA GLU A 132 -22.36 -6.53 6.29
C GLU A 132 -22.63 -5.61 5.08
N ALA A 133 -21.66 -4.75 4.76
CA ALA A 133 -21.66 -3.89 3.60
C ALA A 133 -20.84 -4.51 2.46
N SER A 134 -21.01 -3.95 1.27
CA SER A 134 -20.30 -4.28 0.04
C SER A 134 -19.65 -3.04 -0.53
N TYR A 135 -18.63 -3.21 -1.36
CA TYR A 135 -17.99 -2.11 -2.06
C TYR A 135 -17.64 -2.47 -3.50
N GLU A 136 -17.66 -1.46 -4.37
CA GLU A 136 -17.21 -1.54 -5.75
C GLU A 136 -16.24 -0.41 -6.04
N LYS A 137 -15.22 -0.67 -6.86
CA LYS A 137 -14.28 0.36 -7.33
C LYS A 137 -14.54 0.68 -8.79
N GLN A 138 -14.85 1.94 -9.09
CA GLN A 138 -15.00 2.45 -10.45
C GLN A 138 -14.04 3.64 -10.65
N GLY A 139 -13.00 3.43 -11.46
CA GLY A 139 -11.93 4.41 -11.64
C GLY A 139 -11.21 4.71 -10.31
N ASP A 140 -11.24 5.98 -9.90
CA ASP A 140 -10.65 6.46 -8.63
C ASP A 140 -11.68 6.61 -7.50
N THR A 141 -12.92 6.15 -7.71
CA THR A 141 -14.00 6.22 -6.71
C THR A 141 -14.35 4.84 -6.18
N ILE A 142 -14.50 4.73 -4.86
CA ILE A 142 -15.03 3.56 -4.17
C ILE A 142 -16.48 3.85 -3.80
N TYR A 143 -17.39 2.96 -4.20
CA TYR A 143 -18.80 3.01 -3.84
C TYR A 143 -19.05 1.98 -2.76
N VAL A 144 -19.54 2.40 -1.60
CA VAL A 144 -19.88 1.50 -0.48
C VAL A 144 -21.40 1.44 -0.35
N THR A 145 -21.94 0.22 -0.34
CA THR A 145 -23.37 -0.07 -0.23
C THR A 145 -23.62 -1.03 0.93
N GLY A 146 -24.46 -0.65 1.87
CA GLY A 146 -24.83 -1.46 3.03
C GLY A 146 -26.25 -1.17 3.50
N HIS A 147 -26.59 -1.67 4.70
CA HIS A 147 -27.87 -1.45 5.37
C HIS A 147 -27.62 -0.99 6.82
N SER A 148 -28.61 -0.32 7.42
CA SER A 148 -28.49 0.18 8.79
C SER A 148 -28.29 -0.96 9.79
N CYS A 149 -27.34 -0.79 10.71
CA CYS A 149 -27.11 -1.72 11.79
C CYS A 149 -27.95 -1.25 12.99
N ASN A 150 -28.92 -2.06 13.41
CA ASN A 150 -30.05 -1.71 14.29
C ASN A 150 -31.22 -1.02 13.55
N PRO A 151 -31.91 -1.72 12.65
CA PRO A 151 -33.20 -1.29 12.11
C PRO A 151 -34.32 -1.27 13.15
#